data_AF-A0A6A6E6J8-F1
#
_entry.id   AF-A0A6A6E6J8-F1
#
_cell.length_a   1.000
_cell.length_b   1.000
_cell.length_c   1.000
_cell.angle_alpha   90.00
_cell.angle_beta   90.00
_cell.angle_gamma   90.00
#
_symmetry.space_group_name_H-M   'P 1'
#
loop_
_entity.id
_entity.type
_entity.pdbx_description
1 polymer ?
#
loop_
_entity_poly.entity_id
_entity_poly.type
_entity_poly.pdbx_seq_one_letter_code
_entity_poly.pdbx_strand_id
1 'polypeptide(L)'
;MPNLVSPEADLIFPEPEAGEEWPTHTIHTHYFGFSIPEEEIGPFIYIRAQPYFKTCLVGISIFKGVDNLRPLDCEHDNIINTLPWPKVTSNVIETANGLKLDFIAPGKKCRITYKGKDGSTHFDIRQTALRPMLPKGFVMPGEDRDTDPRRNQGGWSSSCTAWEK
;
A
#
# COMPACT_ATOMS: atom_id res chain seq x y z
N MET A 1 3.20 8.52 -26.15
CA MET A 1 2.29 8.34 -25.00
C MET A 1 3.16 8.11 -23.78
N PRO A 2 2.91 8.74 -22.62
CA PRO A 2 3.70 8.42 -21.43
C PRO A 2 3.56 6.92 -21.15
N ASN A 3 4.68 6.24 -20.93
CA ASN A 3 4.71 4.80 -20.64
C ASN A 3 3.91 4.55 -19.36
N LEU A 4 2.67 4.06 -19.51
CA LEU A 4 1.84 3.62 -18.39
C LEU A 4 2.60 2.53 -17.61
N VAL A 5 2.61 2.61 -16.28
CA VAL A 5 3.18 1.54 -15.44
C VAL A 5 2.39 0.27 -15.69
N SER A 6 3.11 -0.85 -15.79
CA SER A 6 2.50 -2.17 -15.86
C SER A 6 1.53 -2.36 -14.68
N PRO A 7 0.29 -2.81 -14.88
CA PRO A 7 -0.66 -3.08 -13.79
C PRO A 7 -0.10 -4.00 -12.70
N GLU A 8 0.90 -4.81 -13.03
CA GLU A 8 1.66 -5.67 -12.14
C GLU A 8 2.42 -4.90 -11.06
N ALA A 9 2.60 -3.58 -11.17
CA ALA A 9 3.23 -2.75 -10.13
C ALA A 9 2.50 -2.79 -8.78
N ASP A 10 1.21 -3.10 -8.80
CA ASP A 10 0.42 -3.38 -7.60
C ASP A 10 1.01 -4.50 -6.73
N LEU A 11 1.73 -5.43 -7.37
CA LEU A 11 2.25 -6.67 -6.78
C LEU A 11 3.73 -6.57 -6.36
N ILE A 12 4.35 -5.42 -6.60
CA ILE A 12 5.81 -5.27 -6.53
C ILE A 12 6.24 -5.02 -5.08
N PHE A 13 6.72 -6.08 -4.43
CA PHE A 13 7.61 -6.04 -3.26
C PHE A 13 8.91 -6.80 -3.57
N PRO A 14 9.74 -6.28 -4.49
CA PRO A 14 10.98 -6.91 -4.86
C PRO A 14 11.96 -6.83 -3.71
N GLU A 15 12.78 -7.86 -3.60
CA GLU A 15 13.90 -7.93 -2.67
C GLU A 15 15.19 -7.92 -3.50
N PRO A 16 16.31 -7.39 -2.96
CA PRO A 16 17.60 -7.52 -3.62
C PRO A 16 17.96 -9.00 -3.80
N GLU A 17 18.40 -9.36 -5.01
CA GLU A 17 18.92 -10.70 -5.27
C GLU A 17 20.23 -10.95 -4.52
N ALA A 18 20.69 -12.22 -4.48
CA ALA A 18 21.94 -12.56 -3.81
C ALA A 18 23.13 -11.83 -4.45
N GLY A 19 23.81 -10.99 -3.68
CA GLY A 19 24.94 -10.17 -4.14
C GLY A 19 24.54 -8.84 -4.77
N GLU A 20 23.25 -8.54 -4.88
CA GLU A 20 22.74 -7.25 -5.30
C GLU A 20 22.73 -6.27 -4.12
N GLU A 21 23.24 -5.05 -4.34
CA GLU A 21 23.23 -4.00 -3.32
C GLU A 21 22.17 -2.94 -3.68
N TRP A 22 21.13 -2.87 -2.86
CA TRP A 22 20.11 -1.83 -2.96
C TRP A 22 20.41 -0.69 -1.97
N PRO A 23 20.02 0.56 -2.28
CA PRO A 23 20.05 1.62 -1.29
C PRO A 23 19.24 1.24 -0.05
N THR A 24 19.83 1.41 1.14
CA THR A 24 19.16 1.09 2.43
C THR A 24 17.92 1.94 2.71
N HIS A 25 17.75 3.04 1.96
CA HIS A 25 16.58 3.91 2.00
C HIS A 25 15.54 3.58 0.94
N THR A 26 15.71 2.51 0.14
CA THR A 26 14.65 2.04 -0.77
C THR A 26 13.44 1.62 0.05
N ILE A 27 12.28 2.16 -0.33
CA ILE A 27 11.00 1.93 0.34
C ILE A 27 9.95 1.68 -0.74
N HIS A 28 9.15 0.63 -0.55
CA HIS A 28 7.91 0.42 -1.32
C HIS A 28 6.72 0.82 -0.47
N THR A 29 5.79 1.54 -1.07
CA THR A 29 4.60 2.00 -0.34
C THR A 29 3.34 1.62 -1.09
N HIS A 30 2.39 1.01 -0.39
CA HIS A 30 1.04 0.81 -0.88
C HIS A 30 0.08 1.57 0.01
N TYR A 31 -0.76 2.37 -0.62
CA TYR A 31 -1.81 3.11 0.05
C TYR A 31 -3.16 2.67 -0.48
N PHE A 32 -4.05 2.31 0.44
CA PHE A 32 -5.45 2.06 0.14
C PHE A 32 -6.31 2.90 1.06
N GLY A 33 -7.36 3.48 0.50
CA GLY A 33 -8.39 4.18 1.24
C GLY A 33 -9.72 3.97 0.54
N PHE A 34 -10.78 3.99 1.32
CA PHE A 34 -12.14 4.04 0.81
C PHE A 34 -13.03 4.83 1.76
N SER A 35 -14.22 5.14 1.30
CA SER A 35 -15.27 5.70 2.12
C SER A 35 -16.53 4.88 1.88
N ILE A 36 -17.25 4.57 2.95
CA ILE A 36 -18.57 3.96 2.94
C ILE A 36 -19.50 5.00 3.55
N PRO A 37 -20.02 5.96 2.76
CA PRO A 37 -20.77 7.09 3.29
C PRO A 37 -22.02 6.66 4.06
N GLU A 38 -22.70 5.60 3.59
CA GLU A 38 -23.91 5.08 4.22
C GLU A 38 -23.69 4.48 5.62
N GLU A 39 -22.44 4.09 5.92
CA GLU A 39 -22.01 3.61 7.24
C GLU A 39 -21.14 4.63 7.98
N GLU A 40 -20.87 5.78 7.34
CA GLU A 40 -19.92 6.79 7.79
C GLU A 40 -18.52 6.23 8.10
N ILE A 41 -18.06 5.23 7.35
CA ILE A 41 -16.77 4.55 7.58
C ILE A 41 -15.73 5.05 6.57
N GLY A 42 -14.56 5.45 7.06
CA GLY A 42 -13.42 5.83 6.23
C GLY A 42 -12.11 5.25 6.76
N PRO A 43 -11.56 4.19 6.17
CA PRO A 43 -10.25 3.70 6.56
C PRO A 43 -9.11 4.28 5.73
N PHE A 44 -7.98 4.44 6.42
CA PHE A 44 -6.65 4.71 5.88
C PHE A 44 -5.80 3.45 6.08
N ILE A 45 -5.32 2.85 4.99
CA ILE A 45 -4.51 1.63 5.00
C ILE A 45 -3.19 1.93 4.31
N TYR A 46 -2.09 1.64 4.98
CA TYR A 46 -0.76 1.95 4.48
C TYR A 46 0.21 0.81 4.75
N ILE A 47 0.92 0.37 3.71
CA ILE A 47 2.05 -0.54 3.84
C ILE A 47 3.30 0.23 3.43
N ARG A 48 4.32 0.22 4.28
CA ARG A 48 5.65 0.74 3.97
C ARG A 48 6.66 -0.38 4.16
N ALA A 49 7.10 -0.98 3.06
CA ALA A 49 8.03 -2.10 3.06
C ALA A 49 9.46 -1.61 2.81
N GLN A 50 10.41 -2.14 3.59
CA GLN A 50 11.84 -1.86 3.49
C GLN A 50 12.59 -3.13 3.08
N PRO A 51 12.81 -3.36 1.77
CA PRO A 51 13.32 -4.63 1.25
C PRO A 51 14.69 -5.01 1.80
N TYR A 52 15.58 -4.04 1.97
CA TYR A 52 16.91 -4.28 2.53
C TYR A 52 16.85 -4.90 3.94
N PHE A 53 15.93 -4.42 4.78
CA PHE A 53 15.79 -4.89 6.16
C PHE A 53 14.81 -6.07 6.31
N LYS A 54 14.11 -6.44 5.24
CA LYS A 54 13.03 -7.46 5.25
C LYS A 54 11.99 -7.20 6.33
N THR A 55 11.62 -5.93 6.50
CA THR A 55 10.58 -5.49 7.42
C THR A 55 9.57 -4.61 6.71
N CYS A 56 8.39 -4.49 7.29
CA CYS A 56 7.41 -3.49 6.86
C CYS A 56 6.74 -2.81 8.06
N LEU A 57 6.23 -1.62 7.81
CA LEU A 57 5.19 -1.00 8.61
C LEU A 57 3.85 -1.28 7.93
N VAL A 58 2.84 -1.61 8.73
CA VAL A 58 1.46 -1.69 8.25
C VAL A 58 0.57 -0.89 9.19
N GLY A 59 -0.13 0.08 8.62
CA GLY A 59 -1.07 0.96 9.28
C GLY A 59 -2.49 0.70 8.79
N ILE A 60 -3.41 0.55 9.73
CA ILE A 60 -4.85 0.50 9.47
C ILE A 60 -5.50 1.37 10.51
N SER A 61 -6.01 2.51 10.08
CA SER A 61 -6.74 3.45 10.91
C SER A 61 -8.13 3.59 10.33
N ILE A 62 -9.15 3.23 11.10
CA ILE A 62 -10.56 3.30 10.68
C ILE A 62 -11.20 4.43 11.45
N PHE A 63 -11.84 5.32 10.72
CA PHE A 63 -12.56 6.45 11.27
C PHE A 63 -14.06 6.27 11.07
N LYS A 64 -14.86 6.82 11.98
CA LYS A 64 -16.31 6.84 11.90
C LYS A 64 -16.83 8.27 11.95
N GLY A 65 -17.84 8.56 11.15
CA GLY A 65 -18.28 9.93 10.92
C GLY A 65 -17.48 10.61 9.81
N VAL A 66 -17.95 11.78 9.40
CA VAL A 66 -17.35 12.56 8.30
C VAL A 66 -16.38 13.65 8.76
N ASP A 67 -16.36 13.94 10.07
CA ASP A 67 -15.57 15.02 10.67
C ASP A 67 -14.48 14.47 11.62
N ASN A 68 -13.45 13.85 11.04
CA ASN A 68 -12.30 13.30 11.78
C ASN A 68 -11.15 14.32 11.78
N LEU A 69 -11.27 15.36 12.61
CA LEU A 69 -10.36 16.52 12.61
C LEU A 69 -9.07 16.27 13.40
N ARG A 70 -9.06 15.24 14.25
CA ARG A 70 -7.96 14.94 15.17
C ARG A 70 -7.56 13.48 15.05
N PRO A 71 -6.28 13.14 15.28
CA PRO A 71 -5.85 11.73 15.30
C PRO A 71 -6.63 10.84 16.27
N LEU A 72 -7.11 11.42 17.38
CA LEU A 72 -7.91 10.71 18.41
C LEU A 72 -9.35 10.42 18.00
N ASP A 73 -9.81 10.94 16.85
CA ASP A 73 -11.13 10.61 16.31
C ASP A 73 -11.12 9.23 15.59
N CYS A 74 -10.00 8.50 15.63
CA CYS A 74 -9.87 7.15 15.10
C CYS A 74 -10.57 6.13 16.01
N GLU A 75 -11.55 5.40 15.47
CA GLU A 75 -12.29 4.35 16.18
C GLU A 75 -11.47 3.06 16.32
N HIS A 76 -10.62 2.78 15.34
CA HIS A 76 -9.76 1.61 15.36
C HIS A 76 -8.41 1.94 14.75
N ASP A 77 -7.35 1.80 15.53
CA ASP A 77 -5.98 1.99 15.07
C ASP A 77 -5.14 0.73 15.31
N ASN A 78 -4.54 0.23 14.24
CA ASN A 78 -3.63 -0.91 14.26
C ASN A 78 -2.40 -0.61 13.39
N ILE A 79 -1.68 0.45 13.76
CA ILE A 79 -0.40 0.81 13.17
C ILE A 79 0.72 0.09 13.90
N ILE A 80 1.46 -0.73 13.16
CA ILE A 80 2.64 -1.42 13.67
C ILE A 80 3.84 -1.02 12.81
N ASN A 81 4.80 -0.34 13.45
CA ASN A 81 5.98 0.21 12.79
C ASN A 81 6.99 -0.85 12.32
N THR A 82 6.96 -2.04 12.91
CA THR A 82 7.91 -3.12 12.57
C THR A 82 7.20 -4.46 12.61
N LEU A 83 6.89 -4.95 11.42
CA LEU A 83 6.41 -6.29 11.15
C LEU A 83 7.42 -7.03 10.27
N PRO A 84 7.39 -8.38 10.29
CA PRO A 84 8.07 -9.18 9.28
C PRO A 84 7.66 -8.74 7.87
N TRP A 85 8.54 -8.96 6.90
CA TRP A 85 8.20 -8.84 5.48
C TRP A 85 6.85 -9.52 5.17
N PRO A 86 5.96 -8.87 4.38
CA PRO A 86 4.71 -9.47 4.02
C PRO A 86 4.93 -10.78 3.24
N LYS A 87 3.99 -11.71 3.38
CA LYS A 87 3.94 -12.87 2.49
C LYS A 87 3.38 -12.41 1.16
N VAL A 88 4.18 -12.52 0.12
CA VAL A 88 3.81 -12.09 -1.24
C VAL A 88 3.74 -13.32 -2.14
N THR A 89 2.64 -13.47 -2.84
CA THR A 89 2.45 -14.47 -3.91
C THR A 89 2.17 -13.74 -5.22
N SER A 90 1.79 -14.46 -6.28
CA SER A 90 1.54 -13.87 -7.61
C SER A 90 0.52 -12.74 -7.62
N ASN A 91 -0.48 -12.74 -6.73
CA ASN A 91 -1.57 -11.77 -6.73
C ASN A 91 -2.03 -11.37 -5.32
N VAL A 92 -1.30 -11.80 -4.28
CA VAL A 92 -1.72 -11.60 -2.89
C VAL A 92 -0.58 -11.07 -2.05
N ILE A 93 -0.88 -10.05 -1.24
CA ILE A 93 -0.03 -9.55 -0.17
C ILE A 93 -0.74 -9.82 1.16
N GLU A 94 -0.09 -10.54 2.07
CA GLU A 94 -0.57 -10.81 3.42
C GLU A 94 0.41 -10.30 4.47
N THR A 95 -0.10 -9.57 5.45
CA THR A 95 0.71 -8.99 6.52
C THR A 95 0.41 -9.67 7.85
N ALA A 96 1.38 -9.62 8.77
CA ALA A 96 1.24 -10.23 10.09
C ALA A 96 0.18 -9.56 10.99
N ASN A 97 -0.23 -8.31 10.69
CA ASN A 97 -1.28 -7.62 11.44
C ASN A 97 -2.71 -7.92 10.95
N GLY A 98 -2.87 -8.88 10.02
CA GLY A 98 -4.16 -9.39 9.58
C GLY A 98 -4.75 -8.71 8.34
N LEU A 99 -3.96 -7.89 7.62
CA LEU A 99 -4.35 -7.34 6.32
C LEU A 99 -4.02 -8.32 5.21
N LYS A 100 -4.93 -8.44 4.24
CA LYS A 100 -4.77 -9.16 3.00
C LYS A 100 -5.25 -8.31 1.84
N LEU A 101 -4.41 -8.22 0.82
CA LEU A 101 -4.72 -7.59 -0.47
C LEU A 101 -4.69 -8.69 -1.53
N ASP A 102 -5.79 -8.86 -2.25
CA ASP A 102 -5.92 -9.82 -3.35
C ASP A 102 -6.28 -9.07 -4.64
N PHE A 103 -5.29 -8.93 -5.52
CA PHE A 103 -5.41 -8.23 -6.79
C PHE A 103 -6.07 -9.14 -7.83
N ILE A 104 -7.40 -9.22 -7.76
CA ILE A 104 -8.24 -10.00 -8.69
C ILE A 104 -7.93 -9.68 -10.15
N ALA A 105 -7.70 -8.39 -10.44
CA ALA A 105 -7.19 -7.94 -11.73
C ALA A 105 -6.25 -6.76 -11.47
N PRO A 106 -4.92 -6.94 -11.53
CA PRO A 106 -3.96 -5.88 -11.24
C PRO A 106 -4.28 -4.59 -12.01
N GLY A 107 -4.13 -3.44 -11.34
CA GLY A 107 -4.49 -2.11 -11.81
C GLY A 107 -5.98 -1.86 -12.04
N LYS A 108 -6.86 -2.82 -11.74
CA LYS A 108 -8.31 -2.75 -12.05
C LYS A 108 -9.22 -3.14 -10.89
N LYS A 109 -8.94 -4.25 -10.21
CA LYS A 109 -9.77 -4.80 -9.15
C LYS A 109 -8.91 -5.38 -8.03
N CYS A 110 -9.20 -4.97 -6.81
CA CYS A 110 -8.56 -5.47 -5.60
C CYS A 110 -9.63 -5.84 -4.57
N ARG A 111 -9.44 -6.95 -3.86
CA ARG A 111 -10.18 -7.29 -2.65
C ARG A 111 -9.27 -7.05 -1.46
N ILE A 112 -9.76 -6.27 -0.51
CA ILE A 112 -9.06 -5.91 0.71
C ILE A 112 -9.81 -6.55 1.85
N THR A 113 -9.13 -7.44 2.56
CA THR A 113 -9.67 -8.09 3.75
C THR A 113 -8.81 -7.75 4.94
N TYR A 114 -9.43 -7.41 6.06
CA TYR A 114 -8.75 -7.16 7.31
C TYR A 114 -9.44 -7.89 8.45
N LYS A 115 -8.64 -8.46 9.35
CA LYS A 115 -9.10 -8.98 10.63
C LYS A 115 -8.12 -8.57 11.73
N GLY A 116 -8.60 -7.80 12.70
CA GLY A 116 -7.85 -7.42 13.89
C GLY A 116 -7.45 -8.63 14.74
N LYS A 117 -6.45 -8.45 15.60
CA LYS A 117 -5.89 -9.54 16.43
C LYS A 117 -6.93 -10.14 17.38
N ASP A 118 -7.84 -9.33 17.90
CA ASP A 118 -8.96 -9.74 18.75
C ASP A 118 -10.17 -10.26 17.95
N GLY A 119 -10.15 -10.09 16.63
CA GLY A 119 -11.22 -10.47 15.71
C GLY A 119 -12.48 -9.61 15.78
N SER A 120 -12.51 -8.55 16.60
CA SER A 120 -13.68 -7.68 16.74
C SER A 120 -13.83 -6.78 15.52
N THR A 121 -12.75 -6.11 15.14
CA THR A 121 -12.69 -5.27 13.94
C THR A 121 -12.29 -6.08 12.72
N HIS A 122 -13.15 -6.09 11.70
CA HIS A 122 -12.87 -6.72 10.42
C HIS A 122 -13.64 -6.05 9.29
N PHE A 123 -13.13 -6.18 8.07
CA PHE A 123 -13.85 -5.81 6.86
C PHE A 123 -13.40 -6.67 5.69
N ASP A 124 -14.26 -6.73 4.67
CA ASP A 124 -13.99 -7.40 3.40
C ASP A 124 -14.63 -6.58 2.29
N ILE A 125 -13.79 -5.85 1.55
CA ILE A 125 -14.22 -4.87 0.56
C ILE A 125 -13.62 -5.20 -0.78
N ARG A 126 -14.37 -4.96 -1.84
CA ARG A 126 -13.86 -4.99 -3.21
C ARG A 126 -13.79 -3.57 -3.71
N GLN A 127 -12.73 -3.27 -4.43
CA GLN A 127 -12.47 -1.98 -5.02
C GLN A 127 -12.27 -2.16 -6.53
N THR A 128 -12.99 -1.38 -7.34
CA THR A 128 -12.80 -1.30 -8.79
C THR A 128 -12.22 0.05 -9.20
N ALA A 129 -11.09 0.06 -9.89
CA ALA A 129 -10.40 1.28 -10.28
C ALA A 129 -11.23 2.06 -11.30
N LEU A 130 -11.44 3.36 -11.06
CA LEU A 130 -12.12 4.23 -12.02
C LEU A 130 -11.24 4.63 -13.21
N ARG A 131 -9.92 4.51 -13.05
CA ARG A 131 -8.93 4.88 -14.07
C ARG A 131 -7.76 3.91 -14.03
N PRO A 132 -7.04 3.73 -15.15
CA PRO A 132 -5.77 3.02 -15.15
C PRO A 132 -4.77 3.66 -14.18
N MET A 133 -3.84 2.84 -13.69
CA MET A 133 -2.71 3.33 -12.90
C MET A 133 -1.88 4.34 -13.68
N LEU A 134 -1.63 5.50 -13.07
CA LEU A 134 -0.77 6.52 -13.65
C LEU A 134 0.64 6.46 -13.04
N PRO A 135 1.70 6.41 -13.86
CA PRO A 135 3.08 6.55 -13.39
C PRO A 135 3.29 7.90 -12.75
N LYS A 136 3.97 7.92 -11.61
CA LYS A 136 4.60 9.11 -11.08
C LYS A 136 6.03 8.75 -10.72
N GLY A 137 6.97 9.30 -11.49
CA GLY A 137 8.40 8.95 -11.41
C GLY A 137 9.10 9.42 -10.14
N PHE A 138 8.53 10.42 -9.45
CA PHE A 138 9.04 10.94 -8.19
C PHE A 138 7.87 11.16 -7.24
N VAL A 139 7.98 10.59 -6.04
CA VAL A 139 6.97 10.78 -4.98
C VAL A 139 7.25 12.10 -4.28
N MET A 140 8.53 12.41 -4.07
CA MET A 140 9.02 13.60 -3.39
C MET A 140 9.78 14.51 -4.37
N PRO A 141 9.53 15.83 -4.38
CA PRO A 141 10.37 16.77 -5.12
C PRO A 141 11.84 16.64 -4.71
N GLY A 142 12.76 16.51 -5.68
CA GLY A 142 14.21 16.47 -5.45
C GLY A 142 14.84 15.05 -5.46
N GLU A 143 14.04 13.99 -5.46
CA GLU A 143 14.55 12.60 -5.63
C GLU A 143 15.33 12.43 -6.95
N ASP A 144 14.96 13.17 -7.99
CA ASP A 144 15.63 13.24 -9.28
C ASP A 144 17.05 13.81 -9.22
N ARG A 145 17.33 14.69 -8.25
CA ARG A 145 18.63 15.33 -8.04
C ARG A 145 19.56 14.49 -7.16
N ASP A 146 19.01 13.83 -6.15
CA ASP A 146 19.79 13.22 -5.06
C ASP A 146 20.08 11.72 -5.29
N THR A 147 19.60 11.15 -6.42
CA THR A 147 19.84 9.76 -6.84
C THR A 147 21.19 9.62 -7.59
N ASP A 148 22.00 8.61 -7.24
CA ASP A 148 23.19 8.23 -8.03
C ASP A 148 22.75 7.50 -9.31
N PRO A 149 23.00 8.05 -10.52
CA PRO A 149 22.54 7.47 -11.77
C PRO A 149 23.19 6.12 -12.11
N ARG A 150 24.23 5.69 -11.37
CA ARG A 150 24.85 4.37 -11.52
C ARG A 150 24.11 3.26 -10.75
N ARG A 151 23.17 3.62 -9.88
CA ARG A 151 22.37 2.68 -9.09
C ARG A 151 21.04 2.43 -9.79
N ASN A 152 20.53 1.20 -9.70
CA ASN A 152 19.18 0.90 -10.16
C ASN A 152 18.16 1.67 -9.32
N GLN A 153 17.16 2.27 -9.97
CA GLN A 153 16.06 2.93 -9.28
C GLN A 153 15.23 1.87 -8.56
N GLY A 154 15.23 1.92 -7.23
CA GLY A 154 14.54 0.93 -6.40
C GLY A 154 13.03 1.17 -6.23
N GLY A 155 12.48 2.24 -6.79
CA GLY A 155 11.09 2.65 -6.52
C GLY A 155 10.42 3.33 -7.71
N TRP A 156 9.14 3.01 -7.89
CA TRP A 156 8.21 3.68 -8.78
C TRP A 156 6.93 3.91 -7.99
N SER A 157 6.22 5.02 -8.24
CA SER A 157 4.90 5.21 -7.66
C SER A 157 3.83 5.17 -8.73
N SER A 158 2.75 4.48 -8.41
CA SER A 158 1.55 4.39 -9.23
C SER A 158 0.35 4.58 -8.33
N SER A 159 -0.65 5.33 -8.81
CA SER A 159 -1.89 5.55 -8.06
C SER A 159 -3.11 5.35 -8.94
N CYS A 160 -4.11 4.67 -8.38
CA CYS A 160 -5.49 4.69 -8.86
C CYS A 160 -6.26 5.70 -7.99
N THR A 161 -6.75 6.77 -8.60
CA THR A 161 -7.26 7.94 -7.85
C THR A 161 -8.72 7.82 -7.42
N ALA A 162 -9.41 6.73 -7.74
CA ALA A 162 -10.76 6.48 -7.26
C ALA A 162 -11.15 5.00 -7.43
N TRP A 163 -11.92 4.50 -6.46
CA TRP A 163 -12.37 3.12 -6.40
C TRP A 163 -13.88 3.08 -6.13
N GLU A 164 -14.63 2.31 -6.91
CA GLU A 164 -16.04 1.97 -6.65
C GLU A 164 -16.14 0.68 -5.83
N LYS A 165 -17.11 0.63 -4.92
CA LYS A 165 -17.39 -0.46 -3.96
C LYS A 165 -18.12 -1.63 -4.63
#